data_AF-A0A831Y9T8-F1
#
_entry.id   AF-A0A831Y9T8-F1
#
_cell.length_a   1.000
_cell.length_b   1.000
_cell.length_c   1.000
_cell.angle_alpha   90.00
_cell.angle_beta   90.00
_cell.angle_gamma   90.00
#
_symmetry.space_group_name_H-M   'P 1'
#
loop_
_entity.id
_entity.type
_entity.pdbx_description
1 polymer ?
#
loop_
_entity_poly.entity_id
_entity_poly.type
_entity_poly.pdbx_seq_one_letter_code
_entity_poly.pdbx_strand_id
1 'polypeptide(L)' 'MSRGKPREFSCEVVSETVQIRLKRWGGFGRAPGYFVQCNQAECQYVEENKPPCPLHIGMFADEIREAEAARARRDDER' A
#
# COMPACT_ATOMS: atom_id res chain seq x y z
N MET A 1 -9.06 9.84 7.05
CA MET A 1 -7.93 9.15 6.39
C MET A 1 -8.52 8.11 5.47
N SER A 2 -8.37 8.26 4.15
CA SER A 2 -8.89 7.31 3.17
C SER A 2 -8.23 5.96 3.40
N ARG A 3 -8.95 5.05 4.06
CA ARG A 3 -8.57 3.64 4.18
C ARG A 3 -8.62 3.11 2.75
N GLY A 4 -7.46 2.91 2.13
CA GLY A 4 -7.37 2.36 0.77
C GLY A 4 -8.25 1.11 0.71
N LYS A 5 -9.10 1.02 -0.32
CA LYS A 5 -10.02 -0.10 -0.47
C LYS A 5 -9.20 -1.40 -0.55
N PRO A 6 -9.54 -2.44 0.22
CA PRO A 6 -8.92 -3.73 0.02
C PRO A 6 -9.24 -4.20 -1.41
N ARG A 7 -8.22 -4.67 -2.12
CA ARG A 7 -8.32 -5.30 -3.43
C ARG A 7 -7.95 -6.76 -3.30
N GLU A 8 -8.61 -7.62 -4.04
CA GLU A 8 -8.23 -9.01 -4.16
C GLU A 8 -7.17 -9.14 -5.24
N PHE A 9 -6.14 -9.94 -4.98
CA PHE A 9 -5.01 -10.16 -5.87
C PHE A 9 -4.63 -11.63 -5.87
N SER A 10 -4.49 -12.23 -7.05
CA SER A 10 -4.01 -13.61 -7.19
C SER A 10 -2.50 -13.64 -7.04
N CYS A 11 -2.00 -14.13 -5.90
CA CYS A 11 -0.57 -14.22 -5.64
C CYS A 11 -0.04 -15.60 -6.07
N GLU A 12 0.80 -15.64 -7.09
CA GLU A 12 1.40 -16.89 -7.60
C GLU A 12 2.37 -17.53 -6.60
N VAL A 13 3.01 -16.74 -5.73
CA VAL A 13 3.98 -17.23 -4.72
C VAL A 13 3.34 -18.19 -3.73
N VAL A 14 2.12 -17.89 -3.30
CA VAL A 14 1.32 -18.75 -2.39
C VAL A 14 0.22 -19.49 -3.13
N SER A 15 0.06 -19.26 -4.44
CA SER A 15 -1.00 -19.80 -5.30
C SER A 15 -2.42 -19.57 -4.74
N GLU A 16 -2.63 -18.45 -4.06
CA GLU A 16 -3.90 -18.09 -3.41
C GLU A 16 -4.34 -16.66 -3.76
N THR A 17 -5.65 -16.40 -3.63
CA THR A 17 -6.20 -15.04 -3.71
C THR A 17 -6.04 -14.35 -2.36
N VAL A 18 -5.25 -13.29 -2.36
CA VAL A 18 -4.90 -12.52 -1.17
C VAL A 18 -5.57 -11.16 -1.22
N GLN A 19 -5.90 -10.61 -0.06
CA GLN A 19 -6.40 -9.24 0.04
C GLN A 19 -5.22 -8.30 0.28
N ILE A 20 -5.04 -7.37 -0.65
CA ILE A 20 -4.03 -6.33 -0.59
C ILE A 20 -4.66 -4.97 -0.29
N ARG A 21 -3.99 -4.16 0.53
CA ARG A 21 -4.42 -2.80 0.83
C ARG A 21 -3.24 -1.85 0.85
N LEU A 22 -3.46 -0.65 0.32
CA LEU A 22 -2.50 0.43 0.45
C LEU A 22 -2.49 0.95 1.89
N LYS A 23 -1.33 0.86 2.53
CA LYS A 23 -1.11 1.38 3.88
C LYS A 23 0.02 2.40 3.82
N ARG A 24 -0.07 3.41 4.66
CA ARG A 24 0.94 4.48 4.75
C ARG A 24 1.66 4.34 6.07
N TRP A 25 2.98 4.41 6.07
CA TRP A 25 3.72 4.67 7.29
C TRP A 25 3.54 6.14 7.65
N GLY A 26 2.87 6.38 8.78
CA GLY A 26 2.66 7.71 9.33
C GLY A 26 3.02 7.68 10.80
N GLY A 27 4.18 8.22 11.16
CA GLY A 27 4.64 8.29 12.53
C GLY A 27 5.98 9.02 12.65
N PHE A 28 6.10 9.83 13.70
CA PHE A 28 7.26 10.64 14.11
C PHE A 28 8.61 10.01 13.72
N GLY A 29 9.37 10.69 12.85
CA GLY A 29 10.78 10.38 12.59
C GLY A 29 11.11 9.55 11.34
N ARG A 30 10.11 9.02 10.60
CA ARG A 30 10.35 8.42 9.26
C ARG A 30 9.67 9.21 8.16
N ALA A 31 10.33 9.27 7.00
CA ALA A 31 9.76 9.89 5.81
C ALA A 31 8.41 9.24 5.50
N PRO A 32 7.35 10.03 5.26
CA PRO A 32 6.05 9.48 4.91
C PRO A 32 6.17 8.63 3.65
N GLY A 33 5.78 7.36 3.75
CA GLY A 33 5.89 6.40 2.65
C GLY A 33 4.66 5.51 2.57
N TYR A 34 4.48 4.89 1.42
CA TYR A 34 3.40 3.93 1.15
C TYR A 34 3.97 2.53 1.04
N PHE A 35 3.16 1.53 1.42
CA PHE A 35 3.46 0.11 1.23
C PHE A 35 2.16 -0.66 0.98
N VAL A 36 2.27 -1.82 0.34
CA VAL A 36 1.10 -2.70 0.10
C VAL A 36 1.10 -3.76 1.19
N GLN A 37 0.05 -3.76 2.01
CA GLN A 37 -0.12 -4.78 3.03
C GLN A 37 -0.98 -5.92 2.48
N CYS A 38 -0.45 -7.14 2.53
CA CYS A 38 -1.18 -8.38 2.23
C CYS A 38 -1.85 -8.91 3.51
N ASN A 39 -2.97 -9.61 3.40
CA ASN A 39 -3.62 -10.32 4.51
C ASN A 39 -2.95 -11.67 4.85
N GLN A 40 -2.08 -12.18 3.98
CA GLN A 40 -1.35 -13.42 4.21
C GLN A 40 -0.23 -13.21 5.23
N ALA A 41 -0.47 -13.66 6.46
CA ALA A 41 0.48 -13.55 7.57
C ALA A 41 1.71 -14.46 7.40
N GLU A 42 1.58 -15.52 6.61
CA GLU A 42 2.65 -16.49 6.36
C GLU A 42 3.61 -16.05 5.23
N CYS A 43 3.31 -14.93 4.56
CA CYS A 43 4.18 -14.41 3.52
C CYS A 43 5.40 -13.72 4.14
N GLN A 44 6.59 -14.29 3.94
CA GLN A 44 7.87 -13.74 4.45
C GLN A 44 8.17 -12.31 3.96
N TYR A 45 7.54 -11.88 2.86
CA TYR A 45 7.75 -10.57 2.24
C TYR A 45 6.60 -9.59 2.50
N VAL A 46 5.67 -9.95 3.38
CA VAL A 46 4.57 -9.08 3.79
C VAL A 46 5.13 -7.78 4.36
N GLU A 47 4.66 -6.63 3.87
CA GLU A 47 5.12 -5.27 4.23
C GLU A 47 6.47 -4.81 3.67
N GLU A 48 7.33 -5.71 3.20
CA GLU A 48 8.61 -5.34 2.56
C GLU A 48 8.49 -5.20 1.04
N ASN A 49 7.53 -5.86 0.39
CA ASN A 49 7.31 -5.80 -1.06
C ASN A 49 8.59 -6.12 -1.87
N LYS A 50 9.54 -6.86 -1.28
CA LYS A 50 10.81 -7.19 -1.93
C LYS A 50 10.61 -8.38 -2.87
N PRO A 51 11.38 -8.46 -3.97
CA PRO A 51 11.40 -9.64 -4.83
C PRO A 51 11.72 -10.88 -3.98
N PRO A 52 11.00 -12.00 -4.16
CA PRO A 52 10.15 -12.43 -5.28
C PRO A 52 8.65 -12.04 -5.20
N CYS A 53 8.23 -11.13 -4.31
CA CYS A 53 6.82 -10.76 -4.25
C CYS A 53 6.38 -9.90 -5.45
N PRO A 54 5.24 -10.22 -6.09
CA PRO A 54 4.69 -9.39 -7.17
C PRO A 54 4.04 -8.09 -6.66
N LEU A 55 3.86 -7.94 -5.35
CA LEU A 55 3.22 -6.78 -4.74
C LEU A 55 4.18 -5.60 -4.71
N HIS A 56 3.81 -4.49 -5.36
CA HIS A 56 4.57 -3.24 -5.31
C HIS A 56 3.62 -2.03 -5.22
N ILE A 57 4.10 -0.93 -4.64
CA ILE A 57 3.29 0.30 -4.46
C ILE A 57 2.79 0.87 -5.79
N GLY A 58 3.48 0.60 -6.90
CA GLY A 58 3.05 0.97 -8.24
C GLY A 58 1.67 0.40 -8.64
N MET A 59 1.22 -0.70 -8.02
CA MET A 59 -0.15 -1.23 -8.22
C MET A 59 -1.25 -0.29 -7.70
N PHE A 60 -0.88 0.66 -6.84
CA PHE A 60 -1.75 1.68 -6.27
C PHE A 60 -1.23 3.09 -6.57
N ALA A 61 -0.47 3.25 -7.67
CA ALA A 61 0.11 4.54 -8.03
C ALA A 61 -0.97 5.62 -8.19
N ASP A 62 -2.12 5.27 -8.77
CA ASP A 62 -3.24 6.20 -8.94
C ASP A 62 -3.86 6.61 -7.60
N GLU A 63 -4.10 5.66 -6.69
CA GLU A 63 -4.60 5.96 -5.35
C GLU A 63 -3.61 6.78 -4.52
N ILE A 64 -2.31 6.51 -4.64
CA ILE A 64 -1.27 7.31 -4.00
C ILE A 64 -1.35 8.74 -4.52
N ARG A 65 -1.35 8.93 -5.85
CA ARG A 65 -1.44 10.25 -6.48
C ARG A 65 -2.70 11.00 -6.07
N GLU A 66 -3.85 10.33 -6.07
CA GLU A 66 -5.12 10.95 -5.66
C GLU A 66 -5.11 11.33 -4.18
N ALA A 67 -4.59 10.46 -3.32
CA ALA A 67 -4.45 10.72 -1.89
C ALA A 67 -3.47 11.87 -1.60
N GLU A 68 -2.36 11.96 -2.32
CA GLU A 68 -1.40 13.06 -2.21
C GLU A 68 -1.98 14.37 -2.73
N ALA A 69 -2.64 14.37 -3.89
CA ALA A 69 -3.31 15.55 -4.44
C ALA A 69 -4.43 16.07 -3.50
N ALA A 70 -5.22 15.17 -2.92
CA ALA A 70 -6.24 15.53 -1.94
C ALA A 70 -5.64 16.15 -0.66
N ARG A 71 -4.42 15.77 -0.28
CA ARG A 71 -3.71 16.39 0.84
C ARG A 71 -3.07 17.71 0.47
N ALA A 72 -2.41 17.81 -0.68
CA ALA A 72 -1.83 19.06 -1.15
C ALA A 72 -2.88 20.17 -1.17
N ARG A 73 -4.10 19.87 -1.64
CA ARG A 73 -5.24 20.79 -1.58
C ARG A 73 -5.63 21.21 -0.16
N ARG A 74 -5.53 20.31 0.82
CA ARG A 74 -5.82 20.63 2.24
C ARG A 74 -4.67 21.36 2.94
N ASP A 75 -3.44 21.23 2.43
CA ASP A 75 -2.27 21.92 2.97
C ASP A 75 -2.22 23.37 2.48
N ASP A 76 -2.60 23.61 1.23
CA ASP A 76 -2.72 24.93 0.60
C ASP A 76 -3.82 25.80 1.23
N GLU A 77 -4.89 25.18 1.75
CA GLU A 77 -6.01 25.87 2.41
C GLU A 77 -5.76 26.15 3.92
N ARG A 78 -4.55 25.87 4.44
CA ARG A 78 -4.19 26.06 5.87
C ARG A 78 -3.33 27.28 6.13
#